data_AF-A0A842VRZ4-F1
#
_entry.id   AF-A0A842VRZ4-F1
#
_cell.length_a   1.000
_cell.length_b   1.000
_cell.length_c   1.000
_cell.angle_alpha   90.00
_cell.angle_beta   90.00
_cell.angle_gamma   90.00
#
_symmetry.space_group_name_H-M   'P 1'
#
loop_
_entity.id
_entity.type
_entity.pdbx_description
1 polymer ?
#
loop_
_entity_poly.entity_id
_entity_poly.type
_entity_poly.pdbx_seq_one_letter_code
_entity_poly.pdbx_strand_id
1 'polypeptide(L)'
;MTISELQNELPPNNSKNTKDTVRILFSCPMCKTRKELEIDKTIINQKKQLTTISFSAGLICEHCFQAFIDKNFKVRGYQKVDYEFSNDVLANKLSLEKDYTKEEFLKDKELLENLNIKANHLEYNPKKKKNRKTNQKKHSEDLRNNYSNAIKEIQNILLDNKQEKQGNKSNLRNKKGDEMDVKEIFEEFREFIDKDNPEFSEFLKNDKVN
;
A
#
# COMPACT_ATOMS: atom_id res chain seq x y z
N MET A 1 18.80 -27.91 69.85
CA MET A 1 17.91 -27.96 68.68
C MET A 1 17.67 -26.52 68.25
N THR A 2 18.45 -26.03 67.30
CA THR A 2 18.46 -24.63 66.86
C THR A 2 17.44 -24.41 65.75
N ILE A 3 16.57 -23.41 65.95
CA ILE A 3 15.60 -22.92 64.99
C ILE A 3 16.36 -22.03 64.00
N SER A 4 16.96 -22.61 62.96
CA SER A 4 17.70 -21.84 61.94
C SER A 4 17.73 -22.50 60.56
N GLU A 5 16.79 -23.39 60.23
CA GLU A 5 16.71 -24.11 58.94
C GLU A 5 15.32 -24.02 58.32
N LEU A 6 14.78 -22.81 58.21
CA LEU A 6 13.62 -22.53 57.37
C LEU A 6 13.81 -21.20 56.63
N GLN A 7 14.62 -21.25 55.57
CA GLN A 7 14.55 -20.30 54.47
C GLN A 7 14.41 -21.06 53.15
N ASN A 8 13.17 -21.43 52.88
CA ASN A 8 12.46 -21.26 51.61
C ASN A 8 13.27 -21.44 50.31
N GLU A 9 13.13 -22.64 49.76
CA GLU A 9 13.16 -22.94 48.33
C GLU A 9 12.25 -21.96 47.56
N LEU A 10 12.83 -20.93 46.94
CA LEU A 10 12.19 -20.25 45.82
C LEU A 10 12.57 -21.02 44.55
N PRO A 11 11.61 -21.44 43.72
CA PRO A 11 11.93 -22.05 42.44
C PRO A 11 12.68 -21.02 41.57
N PRO A 12 13.71 -21.43 40.79
CA PRO A 12 14.37 -20.53 39.86
C PRO A 12 13.36 -20.16 38.77
N ASN A 13 12.72 -18.99 38.95
CA ASN A 13 11.82 -18.41 37.97
C ASN A 13 12.66 -17.81 36.84
N ASN A 14 13.26 -18.68 36.03
CA ASN A 14 14.12 -18.32 34.92
C ASN A 14 13.35 -18.48 33.61
N SER A 15 12.30 -17.66 33.44
CA SER A 15 11.79 -17.33 32.10
C SER A 15 12.37 -15.98 31.68
N LYS A 16 13.69 -15.96 31.49
CA LYS A 16 14.33 -14.93 30.68
C LYS A 16 13.93 -15.19 29.24
N ASN A 17 12.75 -14.70 28.86
CA ASN A 17 12.33 -14.58 27.47
C ASN A 17 13.14 -13.45 26.82
N THR A 18 14.45 -13.67 26.68
CA THR A 18 15.35 -12.72 26.01
C THR A 18 14.99 -12.77 24.54
N LYS A 19 14.17 -11.81 24.10
CA LYS A 19 13.94 -11.59 22.68
C LYS A 19 15.29 -11.45 22.01
N ASP A 20 15.52 -12.31 21.04
CA ASP A 20 16.79 -12.43 20.35
C ASP A 20 16.87 -11.30 19.32
N THR A 21 17.38 -10.14 19.74
CA THR A 21 17.41 -8.91 18.93
C THR A 21 18.79 -8.65 18.34
N VAL A 22 18.82 -7.86 17.27
CA VAL A 22 20.05 -7.36 16.62
C VAL A 22 19.90 -5.89 16.31
N ARG A 23 20.99 -5.13 16.45
CA ARG A 23 21.04 -3.72 16.06
C ARG A 23 21.58 -3.59 14.65
N ILE A 24 20.84 -2.87 13.79
CA ILE A 24 21.21 -2.66 12.39
C ILE A 24 21.18 -1.16 12.11
N LEU A 25 22.24 -0.66 11.46
CA LEU A 25 22.34 0.74 11.04
C LEU A 25 21.66 0.93 9.67
N PHE A 26 20.64 1.76 9.62
CA PHE A 26 19.95 2.14 8.39
C PHE A 26 20.39 3.53 7.93
N SER A 27 20.42 3.73 6.61
CA SER A 27 20.70 5.02 5.97
C SER A 27 19.58 5.35 5.00
N CYS A 28 18.95 6.50 5.16
CA CYS A 28 17.93 6.97 4.22
C CYS A 28 18.56 7.15 2.81
N PRO A 29 17.96 6.60 1.75
CA PRO A 29 18.48 6.77 0.39
C PRO A 29 18.35 8.21 -0.12
N MET A 30 17.39 8.99 0.42
CA MET A 30 17.06 10.36 0.00
C MET A 30 17.99 11.41 0.63
N CYS A 31 18.02 11.49 1.96
CA CYS A 31 18.78 12.52 2.69
C CYS A 31 20.05 12.00 3.39
N LYS A 32 20.33 10.70 3.33
CA LYS A 32 21.49 10.05 3.99
C LYS A 32 21.49 10.11 5.52
N THR A 33 20.39 10.54 6.16
CA THR A 33 20.20 10.40 7.61
C THR A 33 20.36 8.94 8.02
N ARG A 34 21.12 8.70 9.09
CA ARG A 34 21.39 7.35 9.60
C ARG A 34 20.76 7.15 10.98
N LYS A 35 20.24 5.95 11.22
CA LYS A 35 19.68 5.58 12.53
C LYS A 35 19.88 4.09 12.79
N GLU A 36 20.29 3.77 14.01
CA GLU A 36 20.40 2.39 14.47
C GLU A 36 19.05 1.94 15.03
N LEU A 37 18.57 0.78 14.59
CA LEU A 37 17.29 0.21 15.03
C LEU A 37 17.50 -1.23 15.49
N GLU A 38 16.74 -1.61 16.52
CA GLU A 38 16.74 -2.94 17.10
C GLU A 38 15.63 -3.78 16.46
N ILE A 39 15.99 -4.92 15.89
CA ILE A 39 15.07 -5.79 15.13
C ILE A 39 15.16 -7.21 15.69
N ASP A 40 14.01 -7.84 15.88
CA ASP A 40 13.92 -9.25 16.26
C ASP A 40 14.48 -10.14 15.14
N LYS A 41 15.45 -11.00 15.47
CA LYS A 41 16.07 -11.93 14.50
C LYS A 41 15.06 -12.88 13.85
N THR A 42 13.95 -13.16 14.55
CA THR A 42 12.86 -14.00 14.06
C THR A 42 12.21 -13.45 12.80
N ILE A 43 12.07 -12.13 12.66
CA ILE A 43 11.49 -11.48 11.48
C ILE A 43 12.39 -11.67 10.26
N ILE A 44 13.71 -11.55 10.46
CA ILE A 44 14.68 -11.61 9.36
C ILE A 44 14.88 -13.06 8.89
N ASN A 45 14.85 -14.03 9.79
CA ASN A 45 15.11 -15.43 9.49
C ASN A 45 13.92 -16.20 8.86
N GLN A 46 12.72 -15.62 8.83
CA GLN A 46 11.54 -16.25 8.23
C GLN A 46 11.65 -16.43 6.71
N LYS A 47 12.37 -15.55 6.00
CA LYS A 47 12.46 -15.56 4.54
C LYS A 47 13.71 -16.28 4.04
N LYS A 48 13.59 -16.91 2.86
CA LYS A 48 14.68 -17.71 2.26
C LYS A 48 15.90 -16.88 1.85
N GLN A 49 15.75 -15.61 1.48
CA GLN A 49 16.84 -14.81 0.91
C GLN A 49 16.97 -13.40 1.51
N LEU A 50 15.98 -12.52 1.28
CA LEU A 50 15.99 -11.13 1.75
C LEU A 50 14.70 -10.80 2.50
N THR A 51 14.84 -10.01 3.55
CA THR A 51 13.74 -9.45 4.32
C THR A 51 13.59 -7.97 3.98
N THR A 52 12.42 -7.62 3.46
CA THR A 52 12.05 -6.24 3.14
C THR A 52 11.39 -5.59 4.36
N ILE A 53 11.90 -4.44 4.78
CA ILE A 53 11.31 -3.62 5.84
C ILE A 53 10.93 -2.27 5.27
N SER A 54 9.69 -1.85 5.50
CA SER A 54 9.20 -0.52 5.13
C SER A 54 9.40 0.47 6.28
N PHE A 55 9.94 1.64 5.97
CA PHE A 55 10.13 2.76 6.89
C PHE A 55 9.19 3.88 6.49
N SER A 56 8.25 4.21 7.37
CA SER A 56 7.39 5.38 7.25
C SER A 56 8.13 6.65 7.70
N ALA A 57 7.58 7.80 7.28
CA ALA A 57 8.06 9.10 7.71
C ALA A 57 8.07 9.21 9.25
N GLY A 58 9.13 9.80 9.78
CA GLY A 58 9.34 10.01 11.21
C GLY A 58 10.11 8.89 11.93
N LEU A 59 10.20 7.68 11.37
CA LEU A 59 10.95 6.60 12.03
C LEU A 59 12.46 6.84 11.98
N ILE A 60 12.99 7.27 10.83
CA ILE A 60 14.41 7.62 10.63
C ILE A 60 14.55 9.10 10.25
N CYS A 61 13.71 9.55 9.32
CA CYS A 61 13.62 10.91 8.81
C CYS A 61 12.22 11.10 8.19
N GLU A 62 11.94 12.24 7.58
CA GLU A 62 10.66 12.54 6.93
C GLU A 62 10.38 11.76 5.63
N HIS A 63 11.36 11.03 5.10
CA HIS A 63 11.20 10.23 3.87
C HIS A 63 10.74 8.81 4.14
N CYS A 64 9.89 8.29 3.24
CA CYS A 64 9.47 6.90 3.21
C CYS A 64 10.33 6.09 2.25
N PHE A 65 10.78 4.90 2.68
CA PHE A 65 11.60 4.01 1.86
C PHE A 65 11.54 2.57 2.37
N GLN A 66 11.96 1.63 1.54
CA GLN A 66 12.13 0.22 1.92
C GLN A 66 13.62 -0.12 1.97
N ALA A 67 14.01 -1.00 2.91
CA ALA A 67 15.35 -1.57 2.97
C ALA A 67 15.29 -3.10 2.84
N PHE A 68 16.29 -3.66 2.18
CA PHE A 68 16.46 -5.11 2.02
C PHE A 68 17.58 -5.60 2.91
N ILE A 69 17.27 -6.54 3.80
CA ILE A 69 18.20 -7.08 4.80
C ILE A 69 18.42 -8.56 4.50
N ASP A 70 19.68 -9.00 4.52
CA ASP A 70 20.03 -10.40 4.37
C ASP A 70 20.01 -11.16 5.71
N LYS A 71 20.27 -12.48 5.66
CA LYS A 71 20.36 -13.34 6.85
C LYS A 71 21.56 -13.04 7.76
N ASN A 72 22.53 -12.27 7.26
CA ASN A 72 23.68 -11.83 8.04
C ASN A 72 23.42 -10.46 8.69
N PHE A 73 22.15 -10.02 8.72
CA PHE A 73 21.72 -8.75 9.29
C PHE A 73 22.38 -7.53 8.62
N LYS A 74 22.80 -7.67 7.35
CA LYS A 74 23.37 -6.60 6.55
C LYS A 74 22.33 -6.04 5.60
N VAL A 75 22.26 -4.71 5.54
CA VAL A 75 21.44 -4.01 4.54
C VAL A 75 22.11 -4.16 3.18
N ARG A 76 21.38 -4.70 2.20
CA ARG A 76 21.84 -4.96 0.83
C ARG A 76 21.43 -3.88 -0.16
N GLY A 77 20.35 -3.16 0.12
CA GLY A 77 19.86 -2.13 -0.76
C GLY A 77 18.69 -1.38 -0.17
N TYR A 78 18.30 -0.32 -0.87
CA TYR A 78 17.18 0.54 -0.54
C TYR A 78 16.31 0.75 -1.78
N GLN A 79 15.02 0.90 -1.57
CA GLN A 79 14.05 1.28 -2.61
C GLN A 79 13.28 2.52 -2.14
N LYS A 80 13.20 3.52 -3.02
CA LYS A 80 12.39 4.72 -2.79
C LYS A 80 10.92 4.37 -2.99
N VAL A 81 10.06 4.95 -2.17
CA VAL A 81 8.60 4.81 -2.31
C VAL A 81 8.10 6.11 -2.94
N ASP A 82 7.60 6.03 -4.17
CA ASP A 82 7.12 7.21 -4.91
C ASP A 82 5.73 7.66 -4.43
N TYR A 83 4.93 6.73 -3.92
CA TYR A 83 3.57 6.98 -3.46
C TYR A 83 3.22 6.10 -2.26
N GLU A 84 2.75 6.73 -1.19
CA GLU A 84 2.20 6.06 -0.01
C GLU A 84 0.76 6.55 0.20
N PHE A 85 -0.18 5.64 0.46
CA PHE A 85 -1.53 6.04 0.80
C PHE A 85 -1.52 6.66 2.20
N SER A 86 -2.02 7.89 2.32
CA SER A 86 -2.20 8.52 3.63
C SER A 86 -3.08 7.64 4.51
N ASN A 87 -2.55 7.24 5.67
CA ASN A 87 -3.32 6.48 6.67
C ASN A 87 -4.59 7.23 7.10
N ASP A 88 -4.66 8.54 6.92
CA ASP A 88 -5.85 9.36 7.16
C ASP A 88 -7.08 8.83 6.42
N VAL A 89 -6.94 8.21 5.25
CA VAL A 89 -8.08 7.63 4.52
C VAL A 89 -8.60 6.34 5.19
N LEU A 90 -7.72 5.58 5.86
CA LEU A 90 -8.07 4.37 6.60
C LEU A 90 -8.54 4.69 8.02
N ALA A 91 -7.84 5.60 8.69
CA ALA A 91 -8.22 6.12 10.01
C ALA A 91 -9.55 6.86 9.94
N ASN A 92 -9.82 7.71 8.94
CA ASN A 92 -11.14 8.33 8.80
C ASN A 92 -12.26 7.33 8.47
N LYS A 93 -11.94 6.12 8.00
CA LYS A 93 -12.92 5.03 7.85
C LYS A 93 -13.13 4.23 9.14
N LEU A 94 -12.14 4.18 10.03
CA LEU A 94 -12.18 3.46 11.31
C LEU A 94 -12.64 4.35 12.47
N SER A 95 -12.28 5.63 12.44
CA SER A 95 -12.62 6.69 13.40
C SER A 95 -13.93 7.40 13.07
N LEU A 96 -14.77 6.82 12.21
CA LEU A 96 -16.19 7.15 12.23
C LEU A 96 -16.74 6.63 13.56
N GLU A 97 -16.52 7.41 14.63
CA GLU A 97 -17.44 7.51 15.77
C GLU A 97 -18.78 8.01 15.23
N LYS A 98 -19.44 7.18 14.42
CA LYS A 98 -20.88 7.30 14.27
C LYS A 98 -21.42 6.87 15.62
N ASP A 99 -22.28 7.68 16.20
CA ASP A 99 -23.17 7.27 17.28
C ASP A 99 -24.02 6.11 16.77
N TYR A 100 -23.47 4.89 16.83
CA TYR A 100 -24.16 3.70 16.35
C TYR A 100 -25.42 3.55 17.17
N THR A 101 -26.56 3.66 16.51
CA THR A 101 -27.81 3.27 17.15
C THR A 101 -27.72 1.78 17.48
N LYS A 102 -28.31 1.36 18.61
CA LYS A 102 -28.35 -0.05 19.03
C LYS A 102 -28.85 -0.98 17.89
N GLU A 103 -29.72 -0.45 17.03
CA GLU A 103 -30.30 -1.13 15.88
C GLU A 103 -29.30 -1.37 14.74
N GLU A 104 -28.38 -0.44 14.49
CA GLU A 104 -27.31 -0.60 13.49
C GLU A 104 -26.26 -1.62 13.95
N PHE A 105 -25.88 -1.57 15.24
CA PHE A 105 -24.98 -2.57 15.83
C PHE A 105 -25.55 -4.00 15.74
N LEU A 106 -26.86 -4.14 15.93
CA LEU A 106 -27.57 -5.42 15.77
C LEU A 106 -27.55 -5.94 14.33
N LYS A 107 -27.63 -5.06 13.32
CA LYS A 107 -27.52 -5.43 11.89
C LYS A 107 -26.11 -5.89 11.54
N ASP A 108 -25.10 -5.19 12.04
CA ASP A 108 -23.70 -5.53 11.78
C ASP A 108 -23.32 -6.85 12.44
N LYS A 109 -23.85 -7.12 13.64
CA LYS A 109 -23.69 -8.42 14.29
C LYS A 109 -24.34 -9.55 13.48
N GLU A 110 -25.55 -9.35 12.95
CA GLU A 110 -26.18 -10.32 12.05
C GLU A 110 -25.35 -10.54 10.78
N LEU A 111 -24.77 -9.47 10.21
CA LEU A 111 -23.91 -9.56 9.04
C LEU A 111 -22.64 -10.39 9.32
N LEU A 112 -21.96 -10.12 10.42
CA LEU A 112 -20.75 -10.83 10.86
C LEU A 112 -21.02 -12.30 11.17
N GLU A 113 -22.15 -12.61 11.80
CA GLU A 113 -22.54 -14.00 12.09
C GLU A 113 -22.84 -14.83 10.83
N ASN A 114 -23.09 -14.18 9.70
CA ASN A 114 -23.34 -14.82 8.42
C ASN A 114 -22.08 -14.86 7.52
N LEU A 115 -20.95 -14.29 7.95
CA LEU A 115 -19.68 -14.36 7.23
C LEU A 115 -18.87 -15.58 7.69
N ASN A 116 -18.59 -16.50 6.77
CA ASN A 116 -17.71 -17.63 6.98
C ASN A 116 -16.33 -17.33 6.38
N ILE A 117 -15.31 -17.31 7.23
CA ILE A 117 -13.91 -17.14 6.81
C ILE A 117 -13.24 -18.51 6.86
N LYS A 118 -12.88 -19.06 5.69
CA LYS A 118 -12.11 -20.31 5.57
C LYS A 118 -10.84 -20.04 4.76
N ALA A 119 -9.69 -20.03 5.43
CA ALA A 119 -8.39 -19.70 4.84
C ALA A 119 -8.44 -18.35 4.07
N ASN A 120 -8.24 -18.40 2.75
CA ASN A 120 -8.27 -17.22 1.85
C ASN A 120 -9.64 -17.00 1.19
N HIS A 121 -10.69 -17.68 1.66
CA HIS A 121 -12.04 -17.57 1.10
C HIS A 121 -13.01 -16.98 2.13
N LEU A 122 -13.73 -15.95 1.70
CA LEU A 122 -14.81 -15.30 2.43
C LEU A 122 -16.14 -15.64 1.75
N GLU A 123 -17.05 -16.30 2.47
CA GLU A 123 -18.37 -16.69 1.97
C GLU A 123 -19.46 -16.12 2.88
N TYR A 124 -20.45 -15.41 2.32
CA TYR A 124 -21.60 -14.90 3.05
C TYR A 124 -22.78 -15.87 2.94
N ASN A 125 -23.22 -16.43 4.06
CA ASN A 125 -24.26 -17.43 4.13
C ASN A 125 -25.42 -16.94 5.02
N PRO A 126 -26.36 -16.15 4.46
CA PRO A 126 -27.42 -15.55 5.24
C PRO A 126 -28.37 -16.62 5.80
N LYS A 127 -28.57 -16.64 7.12
CA LYS A 127 -29.64 -17.45 7.74
C LYS A 127 -30.98 -17.04 7.12
N LYS A 128 -31.67 -17.99 6.48
CA LYS A 128 -32.93 -17.76 5.72
C LYS A 128 -33.91 -16.93 6.54
N LYS A 129 -34.24 -15.72 6.07
CA LYS A 129 -35.22 -14.84 6.71
C LYS A 129 -36.60 -15.50 6.66
N LYS A 130 -37.26 -15.64 7.82
CA LYS A 130 -38.69 -15.94 7.88
C LYS A 130 -39.45 -14.88 7.08
N ASN A 131 -40.40 -15.32 6.26
CA ASN A 131 -41.22 -14.51 5.35
C ASN A 131 -41.72 -13.20 5.98
N ARG A 132 -40.99 -12.09 5.81
CA ARG A 132 -41.55 -10.73 5.91
C ARG A 132 -41.99 -10.32 4.51
N LYS A 133 -43.17 -10.78 4.11
CA LYS A 133 -43.90 -10.13 3.01
C LYS A 133 -44.29 -8.73 3.48
N THR A 134 -44.15 -7.75 2.58
CA THR A 134 -44.40 -6.29 2.69
C THR A 134 -43.20 -5.42 3.11
N ASN A 135 -42.95 -4.39 2.29
CA ASN A 135 -41.91 -3.33 2.33
C ASN A 135 -40.54 -3.52 1.63
N GLN A 136 -40.22 -4.65 1.00
CA GLN A 136 -38.94 -4.77 0.25
C GLN A 136 -38.87 -4.01 -1.08
N LYS A 137 -40.00 -3.60 -1.70
CA LYS A 137 -39.96 -2.91 -3.01
C LYS A 137 -39.43 -1.46 -2.93
N LYS A 138 -39.73 -0.72 -1.86
CA LYS A 138 -39.30 0.69 -1.72
C LYS A 138 -37.79 0.80 -1.45
N HIS A 139 -37.25 -0.03 -0.56
CA HIS A 139 -35.83 0.03 -0.18
C HIS A 139 -34.88 -0.40 -1.32
N SER A 140 -35.32 -1.27 -2.25
CA SER A 140 -34.51 -1.60 -3.42
C SER A 140 -34.48 -0.50 -4.48
N GLU A 141 -35.54 0.30 -4.59
CA GLU A 141 -35.58 1.48 -5.46
C GLU A 141 -34.72 2.60 -4.90
N ASP A 142 -34.75 2.84 -3.58
CA ASP A 142 -33.92 3.86 -2.93
C ASP A 142 -32.42 3.56 -3.06
N LEU A 143 -32.01 2.29 -2.92
CA LEU A 143 -30.63 1.86 -3.18
C LEU A 143 -30.24 2.03 -4.65
N ARG A 144 -31.11 1.63 -5.60
CA ARG A 144 -30.84 1.82 -7.04
C ARG A 144 -30.72 3.30 -7.42
N ASN A 145 -31.54 4.15 -6.82
CA ASN A 145 -31.53 5.59 -7.06
C ASN A 145 -30.27 6.24 -6.49
N ASN A 146 -29.83 5.82 -5.29
CA ASN A 146 -28.57 6.30 -4.72
C ASN A 146 -27.34 5.89 -5.55
N TYR A 147 -27.28 4.65 -6.03
CA TYR A 147 -26.20 4.22 -6.94
C TYR A 147 -26.24 4.96 -8.28
N SER A 148 -27.44 5.16 -8.85
CA SER A 148 -27.61 5.91 -10.10
C SER A 148 -27.15 7.37 -9.98
N ASN A 149 -27.45 8.01 -8.84
CA ASN A 149 -27.02 9.39 -8.57
C ASN A 149 -25.50 9.48 -8.36
N ALA A 150 -24.91 8.56 -7.59
CA ALA A 150 -23.46 8.52 -7.40
C ALA A 150 -22.69 8.29 -8.71
N ILE A 151 -23.22 7.46 -9.61
CA ILE A 151 -22.63 7.22 -10.93
C ILE A 151 -22.70 8.49 -11.79
N LYS A 152 -23.83 9.22 -11.77
CA LYS A 152 -23.96 10.50 -12.49
C LYS A 152 -22.99 11.56 -11.97
N GLU A 153 -22.80 11.61 -10.66
CA GLU A 153 -21.88 12.56 -10.01
C GLU A 153 -20.42 12.27 -10.40
N ILE A 154 -20.02 11.00 -10.42
CA ILE A 154 -18.70 10.58 -10.91
C ILE A 154 -18.53 10.91 -12.41
N GLN A 155 -19.55 10.69 -13.23
CA GLN A 155 -19.49 11.04 -14.66
C GLN A 155 -19.33 12.56 -14.87
N ASN A 156 -20.01 13.38 -14.09
CA ASN A 156 -19.88 14.84 -14.14
C ASN A 156 -18.48 15.28 -13.71
N ILE A 157 -17.95 14.74 -12.61
CA ILE A 157 -16.56 15.00 -12.17
C ILE A 157 -15.56 14.64 -13.28
N LEU A 158 -15.76 13.51 -13.96
CA LEU A 158 -14.88 13.09 -15.06
C LEU A 158 -15.02 13.99 -16.30
N LEU A 159 -16.19 14.58 -16.55
CA LEU A 159 -16.44 15.53 -17.64
C LEU A 159 -15.81 16.89 -17.34
N ASP A 160 -15.92 17.39 -16.12
CA ASP A 160 -15.33 18.67 -15.69
C ASP A 160 -13.79 18.62 -15.72
N ASN A 161 -13.21 17.51 -15.25
CA ASN A 161 -11.77 17.24 -15.37
C ASN A 161 -11.28 17.14 -16.83
N LYS A 162 -12.19 16.90 -17.78
CA LYS A 162 -11.87 16.87 -19.22
C LYS A 162 -11.85 18.28 -19.82
N GLN A 163 -12.58 19.23 -19.26
CA GLN A 163 -12.59 20.63 -19.70
C GLN A 163 -11.40 21.41 -19.13
N GLU A 164 -10.98 21.15 -17.88
CA GLU A 164 -9.78 21.80 -17.31
C GLU A 164 -8.48 21.38 -18.00
N LYS A 165 -8.43 20.17 -18.59
CA LYS A 165 -7.30 19.71 -19.42
C LYS A 165 -7.29 20.23 -20.86
N GLN A 166 -8.25 21.08 -21.25
CA GLN A 166 -8.26 21.76 -22.56
C GLN A 166 -7.72 23.20 -22.51
N GLY A 167 -7.37 23.74 -21.34
CA GLY A 167 -6.76 25.07 -21.20
C GLY A 167 -5.24 25.15 -21.44
N ASN A 168 -4.52 24.02 -21.38
CA ASN A 168 -3.05 23.97 -21.53
C ASN A 168 -2.58 22.74 -22.33
N LYS A 169 -3.15 22.53 -23.52
CA LYS A 169 -2.61 21.62 -24.53
C LYS A 169 -2.54 22.33 -25.87
N SER A 170 -1.43 23.03 -26.09
CA SER A 170 -0.93 23.20 -27.45
C SER A 170 -0.66 21.81 -28.04
N ASN A 171 -1.44 21.47 -29.06
CA ASN A 171 -1.13 20.50 -30.12
C ASN A 171 -0.53 19.14 -29.72
N LEU A 172 -1.35 18.23 -29.18
CA LEU A 172 -1.19 16.81 -29.51
C LEU A 172 -2.43 16.35 -30.27
N ARG A 173 -2.27 16.25 -31.59
CA ARG A 173 -3.24 15.63 -32.48
C ARG A 173 -3.33 14.15 -32.14
N ASN A 174 -4.55 13.69 -31.86
CA ASN A 174 -4.89 12.27 -31.91
C ASN A 174 -4.70 11.77 -33.34
N LYS A 175 -3.56 11.14 -33.64
CA LYS A 175 -3.43 10.25 -34.80
C LYS A 175 -3.66 8.82 -34.34
N LYS A 176 -4.74 8.22 -34.85
CA LYS A 176 -4.98 6.78 -34.78
C LYS A 176 -3.97 6.10 -35.69
N GLY A 177 -3.05 5.32 -35.11
CA GLY A 177 -2.39 4.19 -35.76
C GLY A 177 -1.73 4.45 -37.11
N ASP A 178 -1.11 5.61 -37.30
CA ASP A 178 -0.17 5.79 -38.41
C ASP A 178 1.16 5.15 -38.00
N GLU A 179 1.74 4.33 -38.86
CA GLU A 179 3.11 3.85 -38.73
C GLU A 179 4.03 5.08 -38.60
N MET A 180 4.71 5.23 -37.45
CA MET A 180 5.69 6.30 -37.25
C MET A 180 6.99 5.94 -37.98
N ASP A 181 7.50 6.90 -38.75
CA ASP A 181 8.81 6.76 -39.39
C ASP A 181 9.92 6.76 -38.32
N VAL A 182 11.00 6.02 -38.57
CA VAL A 182 12.12 5.87 -37.63
C VAL A 182 12.73 7.22 -37.28
N LYS A 183 12.71 8.17 -38.22
CA LYS A 183 13.15 9.55 -38.01
C LYS A 183 12.26 10.29 -36.99
N GLU A 184 10.96 10.07 -37.03
CA GLU A 184 10.02 10.73 -36.12
C GLU A 184 10.17 10.18 -34.69
N ILE A 185 10.39 8.87 -34.56
CA ILE A 185 10.76 8.23 -33.29
C ILE A 185 12.07 8.81 -32.75
N PHE A 186 13.08 8.99 -33.60
CA PHE A 186 14.36 9.54 -33.18
C PHE A 186 14.21 10.95 -32.60
N GLU A 187 13.51 11.86 -33.27
CA GLU A 187 13.34 13.24 -32.79
C GLU A 187 12.58 13.32 -31.46
N GLU A 188 11.56 12.48 -31.26
CA GLU A 188 10.76 12.49 -30.03
C GLU A 188 11.52 11.90 -28.83
N PHE A 189 12.39 10.91 -29.06
CA PHE A 189 13.03 10.14 -27.98
C PHE A 189 14.56 10.22 -27.94
N ARG A 190 15.22 11.11 -28.70
CA ARG A 190 16.70 11.17 -28.79
C ARG A 190 17.44 11.27 -27.46
N GLU A 191 16.83 11.88 -26.45
CA GLU A 191 17.43 12.03 -25.12
C GLU A 191 17.55 10.69 -24.37
N PHE A 192 16.77 9.70 -24.79
CA PHE A 192 16.69 8.37 -24.18
C PHE A 192 17.37 7.29 -25.03
N ILE A 193 17.84 7.62 -26.23
CA ILE A 193 18.52 6.67 -27.13
C ILE A 193 20.01 6.68 -26.82
N ASP A 194 20.55 5.50 -26.49
CA ASP A 194 21.99 5.35 -26.24
C ASP A 194 22.82 5.75 -27.47
N LYS A 195 23.93 6.46 -27.23
CA LYS A 195 24.82 6.97 -28.28
C LYS A 195 25.45 5.88 -29.15
N ASP A 196 25.46 4.65 -28.64
CA ASP A 196 26.03 3.47 -29.30
C ASP A 196 24.93 2.58 -29.92
N ASN A 197 23.68 3.05 -30.01
CA ASN A 197 22.60 2.28 -30.60
C ASN A 197 22.80 2.14 -32.13
N PRO A 198 22.94 0.91 -32.66
CA PRO A 198 23.23 0.68 -34.07
C PRO A 198 22.08 1.10 -34.99
N GLU A 199 20.82 1.04 -34.54
CA GLU A 199 19.63 1.36 -35.35
C GLU A 199 19.50 2.87 -35.63
N PHE A 200 20.01 3.71 -34.73
CA PHE A 200 19.97 5.17 -34.87
C PHE A 200 21.34 5.77 -35.24
N SER A 201 22.32 4.93 -35.57
CA SER A 201 23.70 5.35 -35.79
C SER A 201 23.88 6.34 -36.95
N GLU A 202 22.99 6.32 -37.95
CA GLU A 202 23.00 7.25 -39.08
C GLU A 202 22.50 8.64 -38.66
N PHE A 203 21.46 8.71 -37.83
CA PHE A 203 20.91 9.97 -37.30
C PHE A 203 21.86 10.62 -36.27
N LEU A 204 22.48 9.81 -35.41
CA LEU A 204 23.43 10.26 -34.39
C LEU A 204 24.74 10.85 -34.97
N LYS A 205 25.12 10.48 -36.20
CA LYS A 205 26.30 11.05 -36.87
C LYS A 205 26.05 12.44 -37.44
N ASN A 206 24.84 12.69 -37.93
CA ASN A 206 24.47 13.97 -38.56
C ASN A 206 24.24 15.08 -37.52
N ASP A 207 23.87 14.73 -36.28
CA ASP A 207 23.59 15.70 -35.20
C ASP A 207 24.87 16.33 -34.60
N LYS A 208 26.07 15.85 -34.98
CA LYS A 208 27.36 16.38 -34.52
C LYS A 208 27.96 17.46 -35.42
N VAL A 209 27.27 17.85 -36.50
CA VAL A 209 27.71 18.89 -37.43
C VAL A 209 26.68 20.02 -37.42
N ASN A 210 26.57 20.72 -36.30
CA ASN A 210 26.08 22.10 -36.17
C ASN A 210 26.47 22.68 -34.80
#